data_AF-A0A7C4M941-F1
#
_entry.id   AF-A0A7C4M941-F1
#
_cell.length_a   1.000
_cell.length_b   1.000
_cell.length_c   1.000
_cell.angle_alpha   90.00
_cell.angle_beta   90.00
_cell.angle_gamma   90.00
#
_symmetry.space_group_name_H-M   'P 1'
#
loop_
_entity.id
_entity.type
_entity.pdbx_description
1 polymer ?
#
loop_
_entity_poly.entity_id
_entity_poly.type
_entity_poly.pdbx_seq_one_letter_code
_entity_poly.pdbx_strand_id
1 'polypeptide(L)'
;MDEIKDIGSKLCLIGATLILLNTLVLLVNGGPLVISAYSVSSVDTLIKPGNPFWFRIAFGVLSVVSWPWIIMWLIIAIMNLLLSIRTYLKRERLPLNGIIVLLLSTLSFYSGGGFIIGSILAIVGGFANIQWRKPLEHTFIGRLLSILRLNPKIFVSIEKEREILREAIMALIFICLISSIGISIYLLNVENIFRSTETASKILLHGETVIDITIFGLPLLLIGLSIFKWFLLSSIFYVSCSRLVERELKFSVIACITAFAHAPMMLRFFMPFVLLNEPYLTAYWPLFIFLITVLWTALAIAMALKTLLEIPMMRAAGIVLFAGSIYWLLTYRCILPTLFNSSIPGLYFDIQPTETFLAFFSLSMLLCVLLGTFSER
;
A
#
# COMPACT_ATOMS: atom_id res chain seq x y z
N MET A 1 -8.52 -18.53 24.57
CA MET A 1 -7.29 -17.71 24.59
C MET A 1 -6.09 -18.39 23.92
N ASP A 2 -6.11 -19.71 23.72
CA ASP A 2 -5.04 -20.43 23.03
C ASP A 2 -5.16 -20.48 21.50
N GLU A 3 -6.37 -20.36 20.92
CA GLU A 3 -6.56 -20.33 19.45
C GLU A 3 -5.98 -19.08 18.77
N ILE A 4 -6.13 -17.89 19.39
CA ILE A 4 -5.63 -16.63 18.81
C ILE A 4 -4.09 -16.58 18.82
N LYS A 5 -3.45 -17.29 19.77
CA LYS A 5 -1.98 -17.38 19.91
C LYS A 5 -1.33 -18.18 18.78
N ASP A 6 -2.09 -18.98 18.03
CA ASP A 6 -1.59 -19.88 16.99
C ASP A 6 -1.65 -19.28 15.57
N ILE A 7 -2.44 -18.22 15.37
CA ILE A 7 -2.63 -17.64 14.02
C ILE A 7 -1.33 -17.03 13.50
N GLY A 8 -0.58 -16.27 14.31
CA GLY A 8 0.66 -15.63 13.88
C GLY A 8 1.74 -16.64 13.46
N SER A 9 1.90 -17.74 14.21
CA SER A 9 2.82 -18.83 13.87
C SER A 9 2.41 -19.60 12.63
N LYS A 10 1.10 -19.88 12.46
CA LYS A 10 0.56 -20.52 11.26
C LYS A 10 0.82 -19.67 10.02
N LEU A 11 0.60 -18.36 10.11
CA LEU A 11 0.86 -17.42 9.01
C LEU A 11 2.36 -17.38 8.65
N CYS A 12 3.25 -17.35 9.65
CA CYS A 12 4.70 -17.49 9.39
C CYS A 12 5.03 -18.78 8.65
N LEU A 13 4.52 -19.91 9.12
CA LEU A 13 4.83 -21.21 8.56
C LEU A 13 4.35 -21.31 7.11
N ILE A 14 3.08 -20.99 6.84
CA ILE A 14 2.51 -20.99 5.49
C ILE A 14 3.31 -20.05 4.57
N GLY A 15 3.59 -18.83 5.04
CA GLY A 15 4.35 -17.85 4.27
C GLY A 15 5.76 -18.32 3.93
N ALA A 16 6.49 -18.87 4.91
CA ALA A 16 7.84 -19.39 4.70
C ALA A 16 7.87 -20.63 3.78
N THR A 17 6.85 -21.50 3.86
CA THR A 17 6.70 -22.62 2.91
C THR A 17 6.50 -22.12 1.49
N LEU A 18 5.65 -21.12 1.27
CA LEU A 18 5.44 -20.51 -0.05
C LEU A 18 6.72 -19.86 -0.58
N ILE A 19 7.46 -19.14 0.27
CA ILE A 19 8.77 -18.56 -0.10
C ILE A 19 9.73 -19.65 -0.59
N LEU A 20 9.83 -20.77 0.14
CA LEU A 20 10.70 -21.88 -0.24
C LEU A 20 10.24 -22.52 -1.56
N LEU A 21 8.95 -22.77 -1.73
CA LEU A 21 8.39 -23.36 -2.94
C LEU A 21 8.72 -22.50 -4.17
N ASN A 22 8.47 -21.19 -4.12
CA ASN A 22 8.83 -20.30 -5.23
C ASN A 22 10.34 -20.30 -5.48
N THR A 23 11.17 -20.27 -4.44
CA THR A 23 12.63 -20.30 -4.60
C THR A 23 13.11 -21.59 -5.28
N LEU A 24 12.47 -22.73 -4.99
CA LEU A 24 12.75 -23.99 -5.69
C LEU A 24 12.30 -23.94 -7.16
N VAL A 25 11.12 -23.35 -7.45
CA VAL A 25 10.65 -23.15 -8.83
C VAL A 25 11.62 -22.28 -9.63
N LEU A 26 12.11 -21.19 -9.04
CA LEU A 26 13.12 -20.33 -9.64
C LEU A 26 14.39 -21.12 -9.96
N LEU A 27 14.80 -22.03 -9.06
CA LEU A 27 16.02 -22.82 -9.21
C LEU A 27 15.90 -23.78 -10.41
N VAL A 28 14.75 -24.43 -10.54
CA VAL A 28 14.45 -25.34 -11.66
C VAL A 28 14.38 -24.58 -12.98
N ASN A 29 13.78 -23.38 -12.98
CA ASN A 29 13.64 -22.57 -14.20
C ASN A 29 14.91 -21.82 -14.60
N GLY A 30 15.88 -21.66 -13.68
CA GLY A 30 17.08 -20.86 -13.90
C GLY A 30 16.82 -19.34 -14.00
N GLY A 31 15.64 -18.88 -13.58
CA GLY A 31 15.20 -17.49 -13.74
C GLY A 31 13.84 -17.19 -13.09
N PRO A 32 13.37 -15.93 -13.12
CA PRO A 32 12.11 -15.48 -12.54
C PRO A 32 10.93 -16.20 -13.20
N LEU A 33 9.92 -16.52 -12.40
CA LEU A 33 8.66 -16.98 -12.98
C LEU A 33 7.91 -15.77 -13.55
N VAL A 34 7.70 -15.79 -14.86
CA VAL A 34 6.96 -14.75 -15.57
C VAL A 34 5.64 -15.34 -16.05
N ILE A 35 4.53 -14.84 -15.50
CA ILE A 35 3.20 -15.18 -16.01
C ILE A 35 2.77 -14.06 -16.93
N SER A 36 2.37 -14.40 -18.16
CA SER A 36 1.85 -13.44 -19.13
C SER A 36 0.55 -13.93 -19.74
N ALA A 37 -0.26 -13.01 -20.26
CA ALA A 37 -1.53 -13.34 -20.92
C ALA A 37 -1.34 -14.30 -22.11
N TYR A 38 -0.30 -14.04 -22.90
CA TYR A 38 0.15 -14.87 -24.01
C TYR A 38 1.65 -14.62 -24.25
N SER A 39 2.34 -15.58 -24.89
CA SER A 39 3.75 -15.46 -25.22
C SER A 39 3.99 -14.43 -26.32
N VAL A 40 5.00 -13.61 -26.13
CA VAL A 40 5.33 -12.51 -27.03
C VAL A 40 6.81 -12.56 -27.39
N SER A 41 7.11 -12.54 -28.69
CA SER A 41 8.48 -12.62 -29.21
C SER A 41 9.18 -11.26 -29.34
N SER A 42 8.44 -10.15 -29.39
CA SER A 42 9.02 -8.81 -29.45
C SER A 42 8.14 -7.73 -28.83
N VAL A 43 8.77 -6.70 -28.29
CA VAL A 43 8.09 -5.53 -27.68
C VAL A 43 7.20 -4.81 -28.70
N ASP A 44 7.54 -4.82 -29.98
CA ASP A 44 6.73 -4.18 -31.03
C ASP A 44 5.32 -4.76 -31.14
N THR A 45 5.15 -6.05 -30.79
CA THR A 45 3.83 -6.68 -30.74
C THR A 45 3.04 -6.31 -29.49
N LEU A 46 3.62 -5.62 -28.51
CA LEU A 46 2.91 -5.06 -27.37
C LEU A 46 2.43 -3.63 -27.64
N ILE A 47 3.10 -2.91 -28.54
CA ILE A 47 2.86 -1.48 -28.80
C ILE A 47 1.82 -1.26 -29.91
N LYS A 48 1.68 -2.20 -30.86
CA LYS A 48 0.82 -2.02 -32.03
C LYS A 48 -0.67 -1.89 -31.64
N PRO A 49 -1.36 -0.83 -32.10
CA PRO A 49 -2.78 -0.65 -31.81
C PRO A 49 -3.62 -1.78 -32.44
N GLY A 50 -4.61 -2.27 -31.71
CA GLY A 50 -5.49 -3.36 -32.12
C GLY A 50 -5.03 -4.75 -31.66
N ASN A 51 -3.92 -4.84 -30.93
CA ASN A 51 -3.51 -6.10 -30.30
C ASN A 51 -4.34 -6.40 -29.05
N PRO A 52 -4.52 -7.68 -28.70
CA PRO A 52 -5.29 -8.04 -27.51
C PRO A 52 -4.61 -7.54 -26.23
N PHE A 53 -5.42 -7.34 -25.19
CA PHE A 53 -4.93 -7.00 -23.86
C PHE A 53 -3.90 -8.05 -23.38
N TRP A 54 -2.75 -7.56 -22.94
CA TRP A 54 -1.64 -8.32 -22.42
C TRP A 54 -1.21 -7.76 -21.08
N PHE A 55 -0.95 -8.67 -20.16
CA PHE A 55 -0.38 -8.36 -18.87
C PHE A 55 0.79 -9.29 -18.60
N ARG A 56 1.68 -8.84 -17.73
CA ARG A 56 2.76 -9.64 -17.18
C ARG A 56 2.86 -9.46 -15.68
N ILE A 57 3.00 -10.58 -14.97
CA ILE A 57 3.30 -10.65 -13.55
C ILE A 57 4.68 -11.26 -13.36
N ALA A 58 5.51 -10.54 -12.61
CA ALA A 58 6.86 -10.90 -12.21
C ALA A 58 6.88 -11.61 -10.85
N PHE A 59 7.43 -12.82 -10.76
CA PHE A 59 7.81 -13.38 -9.47
C PHE A 59 9.32 -13.52 -9.37
N GLY A 60 9.95 -12.41 -8.98
CA GLY A 60 11.41 -12.30 -8.82
C GLY A 60 12.02 -11.36 -9.86
N VAL A 61 13.21 -10.87 -9.53
CA VAL A 61 13.99 -9.97 -10.39
C VAL A 61 15.11 -10.78 -11.04
N LEU A 62 15.14 -10.86 -12.38
CA LEU A 62 16.08 -11.69 -13.12
C LEU A 62 17.54 -11.53 -12.66
N SER A 63 18.03 -10.30 -12.53
CA SER A 63 19.39 -9.99 -12.12
C SER A 63 19.74 -10.47 -10.71
N VAL A 64 18.74 -10.69 -9.86
CA VAL A 64 18.88 -11.08 -8.46
C VAL A 64 18.66 -12.59 -8.26
N VAL A 65 17.89 -13.23 -9.14
CA VAL A 65 17.57 -14.67 -9.05
C VAL A 65 18.34 -15.52 -10.07
N SER A 66 19.24 -14.93 -10.86
CA SER A 66 20.12 -15.69 -11.74
C SER A 66 21.20 -16.44 -10.96
N TRP A 67 21.85 -17.41 -11.60
CA TRP A 67 23.07 -18.02 -11.06
C TRP A 67 24.18 -16.96 -10.89
N PRO A 68 24.95 -16.96 -9.78
CA PRO A 68 24.91 -17.88 -8.62
C PRO A 68 24.00 -17.43 -7.45
N TRP A 69 23.39 -16.23 -7.54
CA TRP A 69 22.61 -15.61 -6.46
C TRP A 69 21.44 -16.45 -5.97
N ILE A 70 20.88 -17.29 -6.82
CA ILE A 70 19.79 -18.19 -6.45
C ILE A 70 20.11 -19.13 -5.27
N ILE A 71 21.38 -19.53 -5.10
CA ILE A 71 21.81 -20.36 -3.95
C ILE A 71 21.64 -19.57 -2.65
N MET A 72 22.03 -18.29 -2.65
CA MET A 72 21.88 -17.41 -1.48
C MET A 72 20.40 -17.28 -1.09
N TRP A 73 19.51 -17.12 -2.07
CA TRP A 73 18.07 -17.05 -1.81
C TRP A 73 17.50 -18.35 -1.27
N LEU A 74 17.99 -19.49 -1.75
CA LEU A 74 17.61 -20.81 -1.22
C LEU A 74 18.01 -20.95 0.27
N ILE A 75 19.21 -20.50 0.64
CA ILE A 75 19.66 -20.49 2.04
C ILE A 75 18.73 -19.61 2.89
N ILE A 76 18.41 -18.40 2.42
CA ILE A 76 17.49 -17.48 3.09
C ILE A 76 16.11 -18.14 3.29
N ALA A 77 15.57 -18.78 2.25
CA ALA A 77 14.26 -19.43 2.31
C ALA A 77 14.24 -20.62 3.29
N ILE A 78 15.28 -21.46 3.28
CA ILE A 78 15.43 -22.58 4.23
C ILE A 78 15.53 -22.06 5.66
N MET A 79 16.38 -21.04 5.90
CA MET A 79 16.50 -20.42 7.23
C MET A 79 15.15 -19.84 7.71
N ASN A 80 14.42 -19.17 6.82
CA ASN A 80 13.11 -18.61 7.14
C ASN A 80 12.09 -19.69 7.53
N LEU A 81 12.09 -20.82 6.81
CA LEU A 81 11.24 -21.97 7.13
C LEU A 81 11.61 -22.60 8.47
N LEU A 82 12.90 -22.84 8.73
CA LEU A 82 13.36 -23.42 9.99
C LEU A 82 12.98 -22.55 11.20
N LEU A 83 13.14 -21.24 11.08
CA LEU A 83 12.74 -20.30 12.13
C LEU A 83 11.21 -20.27 12.31
N SER A 84 10.45 -20.34 11.22
CA SER A 84 8.99 -20.40 11.27
C SER A 84 8.50 -21.69 11.93
N ILE A 85 9.09 -22.84 11.60
CA ILE A 85 8.83 -24.14 12.27
C ILE A 85 9.17 -24.04 13.76
N ARG A 86 10.33 -23.49 14.12
CA ARG A 86 10.72 -23.31 15.54
C ARG A 86 9.72 -22.43 16.29
N THR A 87 9.21 -21.39 15.64
CA THR A 87 8.23 -20.46 16.23
C THR A 87 6.85 -21.10 16.37
N TYR A 88 6.51 -22.02 15.47
CA TYR A 88 5.30 -22.84 15.56
C TYR A 88 5.38 -23.88 16.68
N LEU A 89 6.50 -24.63 16.77
CA LEU A 89 6.65 -25.74 17.71
C LEU A 89 6.98 -25.31 19.15
N LYS A 90 7.82 -24.28 19.35
CA LYS A 90 8.20 -23.85 20.70
C LYS A 90 7.18 -22.86 21.27
N ARG A 91 6.62 -23.20 22.43
CA ARG A 91 5.64 -22.37 23.16
C ARG A 91 6.28 -21.11 23.78
N GLU A 92 7.57 -21.18 24.11
CA GLU A 92 8.38 -20.01 24.50
C GLU A 92 8.90 -19.31 23.24
N ARG A 93 8.08 -18.37 22.73
CA ARG A 93 8.42 -17.61 21.53
C ARG A 93 9.37 -16.47 21.88
N LEU A 94 10.63 -16.64 21.49
CA LEU A 94 11.61 -15.57 21.52
C LEU A 94 11.21 -14.52 20.46
N PRO A 95 11.01 -13.24 20.83
CA PRO A 95 10.66 -12.18 19.87
C PRO A 95 11.72 -12.04 18.76
N LEU A 96 12.97 -12.43 19.05
CA LEU A 96 14.06 -12.51 18.11
C LEU A 96 13.73 -13.36 16.88
N ASN A 97 13.06 -14.52 17.05
CA ASN A 97 12.69 -15.36 15.91
C ASN A 97 11.68 -14.65 14.99
N GLY A 98 10.71 -13.94 15.58
CA GLY A 98 9.76 -13.13 14.81
C GLY A 98 10.44 -12.00 14.04
N ILE A 99 11.42 -11.33 14.64
CA ILE A 99 12.23 -10.30 13.99
C ILE A 99 13.03 -10.89 12.81
N ILE A 100 13.70 -12.02 13.01
CA ILE A 100 14.51 -12.63 11.95
C ILE A 100 13.60 -13.13 10.80
N VAL A 101 12.48 -13.79 11.11
CA VAL A 101 11.50 -14.21 10.09
C VAL A 101 10.99 -13.01 9.29
N LEU A 102 10.68 -11.91 9.95
CA LEU A 102 10.27 -10.66 9.30
C LEU A 102 11.35 -10.13 8.35
N LEU A 103 12.61 -10.07 8.80
CA LEU A 103 13.74 -9.62 7.98
C LEU A 103 13.95 -10.52 6.76
N LEU A 104 14.03 -11.83 6.95
CA LEU A 104 14.23 -12.80 5.86
C LEU A 104 13.06 -12.79 4.87
N SER A 105 11.83 -12.65 5.35
CA SER A 105 10.63 -12.58 4.50
C SER A 105 10.57 -11.29 3.67
N THR A 106 11.05 -10.17 4.25
CA THR A 106 11.17 -8.89 3.54
C THR A 106 12.24 -8.97 2.45
N LEU A 107 13.41 -9.55 2.75
CA LEU A 107 14.47 -9.77 1.76
C LEU A 107 13.99 -10.70 0.63
N SER A 108 13.17 -11.69 0.95
CA SER A 108 12.64 -12.65 -0.04
C SER A 108 11.77 -12.02 -1.13
N PHE A 109 11.30 -10.77 -0.99
CA PHE A 109 10.57 -10.09 -2.08
C PHE A 109 11.39 -10.00 -3.37
N TYR A 110 12.71 -9.84 -3.29
CA TYR A 110 13.58 -9.76 -4.46
C TYR A 110 13.68 -11.08 -5.24
N SER A 111 13.53 -12.21 -4.55
CA SER A 111 13.39 -13.52 -5.17
C SER A 111 11.94 -13.89 -5.48
N GLY A 112 11.03 -12.91 -5.56
CA GLY A 112 9.61 -13.12 -5.86
C GLY A 112 8.76 -13.51 -4.66
N GLY A 113 9.38 -13.69 -3.48
CA GLY A 113 8.72 -13.76 -2.17
C GLY A 113 7.77 -14.93 -1.95
N GLY A 114 7.76 -15.94 -2.82
CA GLY A 114 6.77 -17.01 -2.72
C GLY A 114 5.49 -16.78 -3.53
N PHE A 115 5.49 -16.04 -4.64
CA PHE A 115 4.28 -15.45 -5.25
C PHE A 115 3.77 -14.18 -4.56
N ILE A 116 4.66 -13.42 -3.89
CA ILE A 116 4.34 -12.20 -3.12
C ILE A 116 3.51 -12.45 -1.85
N ILE A 117 2.50 -13.32 -1.92
CA ILE A 117 1.62 -13.72 -0.83
C ILE A 117 2.41 -14.40 0.30
N GLY A 118 3.40 -15.24 -0.04
CA GLY A 118 4.27 -15.90 0.93
C GLY A 118 4.95 -14.89 1.88
N SER A 119 5.63 -13.90 1.31
CA SER A 119 6.25 -12.79 2.05
C SER A 119 5.24 -11.99 2.87
N ILE A 120 4.06 -11.67 2.34
CA ILE A 120 3.01 -10.95 3.11
C ILE A 120 2.60 -11.75 4.34
N LEU A 121 2.26 -13.04 4.17
CA LEU A 121 1.83 -13.91 5.27
C LEU A 121 2.92 -14.06 6.33
N ALA A 122 4.17 -14.23 5.90
CA ALA A 122 5.29 -14.40 6.80
C ALA A 122 5.64 -13.11 7.56
N ILE A 123 5.52 -11.94 6.94
CA ILE A 123 5.68 -10.63 7.59
C ILE A 123 4.56 -10.40 8.61
N VAL A 124 3.30 -10.62 8.22
CA VAL A 124 2.14 -10.49 9.13
C VAL A 124 2.29 -11.41 10.34
N GLY A 125 2.65 -12.67 10.10
CA GLY A 125 2.92 -13.62 11.17
C GLY A 125 4.11 -13.20 12.04
N GLY A 126 5.17 -12.68 11.43
CA GLY A 126 6.39 -12.22 12.11
C GLY A 126 6.08 -11.10 13.09
N PHE A 127 5.36 -10.07 12.65
CA PHE A 127 4.90 -8.99 13.52
C PHE A 127 3.95 -9.48 14.61
N ALA A 128 3.02 -10.38 14.31
CA ALA A 128 2.13 -10.95 15.31
C ALA A 128 2.92 -11.73 16.39
N ASN A 129 3.99 -12.43 16.01
CA ASN A 129 4.88 -13.11 16.95
C ASN A 129 5.79 -12.16 17.74
N ILE A 130 6.14 -10.99 17.20
CA ILE A 130 6.87 -9.94 17.96
C ILE A 130 5.96 -9.38 19.07
N GLN A 131 4.68 -9.17 18.77
CA GLN A 131 3.69 -8.62 19.70
C GLN A 131 2.86 -9.70 20.41
N TRP A 132 3.44 -10.87 20.66
CA TRP A 132 2.73 -12.11 21.03
C TRP A 132 1.82 -12.03 22.27
N ARG A 133 2.03 -11.06 23.17
CA ARG A 133 1.17 -10.84 24.34
C ARG A 133 -0.14 -10.12 24.02
N LYS A 134 -0.31 -9.63 22.79
CA LYS A 134 -1.52 -8.96 22.30
C LYS A 134 -2.26 -9.88 21.31
N PRO A 135 -3.60 -9.97 21.35
CA PRO A 135 -4.34 -10.62 20.27
C PRO A 135 -4.14 -9.85 18.97
N LEU A 136 -4.27 -10.52 17.82
CA LEU A 136 -3.96 -9.96 16.52
C LEU A 136 -4.64 -8.59 16.30
N GLU A 137 -5.91 -8.44 16.68
CA GLU A 137 -6.69 -7.18 16.57
C GLU A 137 -6.06 -5.97 17.30
N HIS A 138 -5.25 -6.20 18.33
CA HIS A 138 -4.54 -5.16 19.08
C HIS A 138 -3.08 -5.00 18.67
N THR A 139 -2.60 -5.81 17.73
CA THR A 139 -1.26 -5.64 17.14
C THR A 139 -1.25 -4.53 16.11
N PHE A 140 -0.08 -3.94 15.85
CA PHE A 140 0.10 -2.89 14.85
C PHE A 140 -0.41 -3.33 13.45
N ILE A 141 -0.01 -4.53 13.00
CA ILE A 141 -0.47 -5.07 11.72
C ILE A 141 -1.94 -5.47 11.77
N GLY A 142 -2.43 -6.05 12.86
CA GLY A 142 -3.84 -6.43 12.93
C GLY A 142 -4.77 -5.23 12.97
N ARG A 143 -4.35 -4.09 13.53
CA ARG A 143 -5.05 -2.80 13.40
C ARG A 143 -5.12 -2.36 11.93
N LEU A 144 -3.98 -2.38 11.22
CA LEU A 144 -3.95 -2.09 9.78
C LEU A 144 -4.89 -3.00 8.97
N LEU A 145 -4.80 -4.32 9.17
CA LEU A 145 -5.64 -5.30 8.49
C LEU A 145 -7.12 -5.13 8.80
N SER A 146 -7.45 -4.84 10.06
CA SER A 146 -8.83 -4.71 10.48
C SER A 146 -9.44 -3.39 9.94
N ILE A 147 -8.63 -2.34 9.71
CA ILE A 147 -9.04 -1.10 9.04
C ILE A 147 -9.22 -1.32 7.54
N LEU A 148 -8.36 -2.12 6.90
CA LEU A 148 -8.59 -2.55 5.51
C LEU A 148 -9.93 -3.29 5.35
N ARG A 149 -10.34 -4.03 6.39
CA ARG A 149 -11.65 -4.70 6.47
C ARG A 149 -12.80 -3.78 6.92
N LEU A 150 -12.55 -2.50 7.16
CA LEU A 150 -13.54 -1.52 7.61
C LEU A 150 -14.25 -1.93 8.92
N ASN A 151 -13.56 -2.64 9.82
CA ASN A 151 -14.17 -3.12 11.06
C ASN A 151 -14.39 -1.96 12.06
N PRO A 152 -15.64 -1.65 12.46
CA PRO A 152 -15.96 -0.49 13.30
C PRO A 152 -15.33 -0.56 14.70
N LYS A 153 -15.10 -1.77 15.24
CA LYS A 153 -14.62 -1.96 16.62
C LYS A 153 -13.26 -1.30 16.87
N ILE A 154 -12.43 -1.19 15.84
CA ILE A 154 -11.10 -0.59 15.94
C ILE A 154 -11.21 0.90 16.23
N PHE A 155 -12.14 1.61 15.60
CA PHE A 155 -12.25 3.06 15.76
C PHE A 155 -12.66 3.42 17.19
N VAL A 156 -13.54 2.61 17.80
CA VAL A 156 -13.89 2.71 19.23
C VAL A 156 -12.68 2.38 20.11
N SER A 157 -11.86 1.40 19.73
CA SER A 157 -10.62 1.11 20.47
C SER A 157 -9.62 2.26 20.37
N ILE A 158 -9.58 2.97 19.23
CA ILE A 158 -8.63 4.06 19.00
C ILE A 158 -8.91 5.25 19.93
N GLU A 159 -10.18 5.54 20.19
CA GLU A 159 -10.58 6.62 21.08
C GLU A 159 -10.15 6.37 22.55
N LYS A 160 -10.09 5.09 22.96
CA LYS A 160 -9.92 4.70 24.36
C LYS A 160 -8.47 4.61 24.84
N GLU A 161 -7.48 4.42 23.96
CA GLU A 161 -6.09 4.23 24.40
C GLU A 161 -5.23 5.50 24.23
N ARG A 162 -4.39 5.81 25.23
CA ARG A 162 -3.58 7.04 25.27
C ARG A 162 -2.38 7.06 24.33
N GLU A 163 -1.82 5.91 23.97
CA GLU A 163 -0.52 5.82 23.25
C GLU A 163 -0.65 5.63 21.73
N ILE A 164 -1.86 5.62 21.18
CA ILE A 164 -2.11 5.24 19.78
C ILE A 164 -1.52 6.24 18.78
N LEU A 165 -1.40 7.52 19.15
CA LEU A 165 -0.89 8.53 18.20
C LEU A 165 0.52 8.18 17.70
N ARG A 166 1.37 7.66 18.59
CA ARG A 166 2.71 7.22 18.20
C ARG A 166 2.64 6.02 17.25
N GLU A 167 1.80 5.03 17.54
CA GLU A 167 1.60 3.88 16.66
C GLU A 167 1.03 4.28 15.29
N ALA A 168 0.10 5.24 15.28
CA ALA A 168 -0.52 5.76 14.06
C ALA A 168 0.49 6.53 13.18
N ILE A 169 1.36 7.35 13.78
CA ILE A 169 2.44 8.02 13.04
C ILE A 169 3.42 6.98 12.47
N MET A 170 3.78 5.95 13.24
CA MET A 170 4.62 4.85 12.73
C MET A 170 3.94 4.10 11.59
N ALA A 171 2.61 3.90 11.67
CA ALA A 171 1.82 3.30 10.61
C ALA A 171 1.87 4.15 9.34
N LEU A 172 1.66 5.45 9.47
CA LEU A 172 1.74 6.38 8.36
C LEU A 172 3.13 6.34 7.70
N ILE A 173 4.21 6.44 8.47
CA ILE A 173 5.58 6.38 7.94
C ILE A 173 5.82 5.07 7.21
N PHE A 174 5.41 3.94 7.79
CA PHE A 174 5.54 2.62 7.18
C PHE A 174 4.76 2.52 5.86
N ILE A 175 3.50 2.96 5.84
CA ILE A 175 2.66 3.00 4.64
C ILE A 175 3.31 3.88 3.56
N CYS A 176 3.80 5.06 3.93
CA CYS A 176 4.44 6.01 3.01
C CYS A 176 5.72 5.43 2.44
N LEU A 177 6.57 4.81 3.25
CA LEU A 177 7.81 4.17 2.82
C LEU A 177 7.52 3.06 1.79
N ILE A 178 6.64 2.13 2.14
CA ILE A 178 6.29 0.98 1.30
C ILE A 178 5.69 1.43 -0.04
N SER A 179 4.71 2.33 0.02
CA SER A 179 4.04 2.84 -1.18
C SER A 179 4.99 3.64 -2.07
N SER A 180 5.86 4.48 -1.48
CA SER A 180 6.79 5.32 -2.24
C SER A 180 7.89 4.52 -2.89
N ILE A 181 8.42 3.47 -2.23
CA ILE A 181 9.38 2.55 -2.84
C ILE A 181 8.75 1.86 -4.05
N GLY A 182 7.53 1.32 -3.91
CA GLY A 182 6.83 0.68 -5.02
C GLY A 182 6.62 1.60 -6.22
N ILE A 183 6.15 2.83 -5.98
CA ILE A 183 5.98 3.84 -7.03
C ILE A 183 7.32 4.19 -7.68
N SER A 184 8.39 4.37 -6.90
CA SER A 184 9.69 4.79 -7.43
C SER A 184 10.32 3.73 -8.31
N ILE A 185 10.26 2.46 -7.89
CA ILE A 185 10.71 1.32 -8.72
C ILE A 185 9.87 1.26 -10.00
N TYR A 186 8.54 1.39 -9.88
CA TYR A 186 7.67 1.36 -11.05
C TYR A 186 8.02 2.47 -12.06
N LEU A 187 8.12 3.72 -11.60
CA LEU A 187 8.44 4.87 -12.45
C LEU A 187 9.80 4.74 -13.12
N LEU A 188 10.83 4.29 -12.39
CA LEU A 188 12.15 4.05 -12.97
C LEU A 188 12.12 2.99 -14.08
N ASN A 189 11.34 1.92 -13.89
CA ASN A 189 11.21 0.87 -14.89
C ASN A 189 10.43 1.36 -16.11
N VAL A 190 9.35 2.10 -15.93
CA VAL A 190 8.60 2.74 -17.03
C VAL A 190 9.51 3.66 -17.84
N GLU A 191 10.29 4.51 -17.18
CA GLU A 191 11.22 5.42 -17.84
C GLU A 191 12.28 4.65 -18.66
N ASN A 192 12.84 3.58 -18.09
CA ASN A 192 13.82 2.75 -18.79
C ASN A 192 13.23 1.98 -19.99
N ILE A 193 11.96 1.57 -19.92
CA ILE A 193 11.27 0.97 -21.06
C ILE A 193 11.14 1.98 -22.21
N PHE A 194 10.83 3.25 -21.91
CA PHE A 194 10.74 4.28 -22.95
C PHE A 194 12.09 4.72 -23.51
N ARG A 195 13.18 4.56 -22.75
CA ARG A 195 14.53 4.97 -23.16
C ARG A 195 15.21 3.99 -24.13
N SER A 196 15.00 2.68 -23.98
CA SER A 196 15.68 1.70 -24.84
C SER A 196 14.83 0.45 -25.11
N THR A 197 14.85 -0.01 -26.37
CA THR A 197 14.15 -1.23 -26.80
C THR A 197 14.75 -2.50 -26.21
N GLU A 198 16.07 -2.52 -25.98
CA GLU A 198 16.75 -3.63 -25.32
C GLU A 198 16.30 -3.77 -23.86
N THR A 199 16.29 -2.66 -23.11
CA THR A 199 15.84 -2.64 -21.72
C THR A 199 14.34 -2.92 -21.63
N ALA A 200 13.54 -2.42 -22.59
CA ALA A 200 12.14 -2.77 -22.71
C ALA A 200 11.92 -4.29 -22.84
N SER A 201 12.69 -4.95 -23.71
CA SER A 201 12.62 -6.41 -23.91
C SER A 201 12.99 -7.18 -22.64
N LYS A 202 14.04 -6.73 -21.95
CA LYS A 202 14.46 -7.32 -20.67
C LYS A 202 13.40 -7.18 -19.58
N ILE A 203 12.81 -6.00 -19.42
CA ILE A 203 11.81 -5.73 -18.39
C ILE A 203 10.46 -6.41 -18.71
N LEU A 204 9.96 -6.26 -19.94
CA LEU A 204 8.63 -6.75 -20.32
C LEU A 204 8.59 -8.26 -20.54
N LEU A 205 9.59 -8.82 -21.23
CA LEU A 205 9.55 -10.23 -21.67
C LEU A 205 10.29 -11.16 -20.70
N HIS A 206 11.47 -10.76 -20.24
CA HIS A 206 12.32 -11.59 -19.37
C HIS A 206 12.10 -11.31 -17.89
N GLY A 207 11.44 -10.21 -17.62
CA GLY A 207 10.99 -9.88 -16.31
C GLY A 207 12.00 -9.25 -15.37
N GLU A 208 12.97 -8.57 -15.95
CA GLU A 208 13.93 -7.76 -15.20
C GLU A 208 13.25 -6.57 -14.51
N THR A 209 13.83 -6.13 -13.40
CA THR A 209 13.47 -4.89 -12.73
C THR A 209 14.75 -4.11 -12.52
N VAL A 210 14.84 -2.93 -13.13
CA VAL A 210 15.98 -2.05 -12.96
C VAL A 210 15.90 -1.42 -11.57
N ILE A 211 17.00 -1.54 -10.82
CA ILE A 211 17.15 -0.97 -9.48
C ILE A 211 18.46 -0.17 -9.44
N ASP A 212 18.38 1.11 -9.10
CA ASP A 212 19.53 1.97 -8.86
C ASP A 212 19.39 2.77 -7.55
N ILE A 213 20.44 3.52 -7.19
CA ILE A 213 20.47 4.34 -5.97
C ILE A 213 19.45 5.49 -6.02
N THR A 214 19.02 5.91 -7.22
CA THR A 214 18.07 7.02 -7.39
C THR A 214 16.69 6.67 -6.83
N ILE A 215 16.38 5.37 -6.71
CA ILE A 215 15.16 4.86 -6.06
C ILE A 215 15.01 5.36 -4.64
N PHE A 216 16.08 5.72 -3.91
CA PHE A 216 15.96 6.17 -2.52
C PHE A 216 15.68 7.66 -2.37
N GLY A 217 16.02 8.49 -3.36
CA GLY A 217 15.83 9.95 -3.28
C GLY A 217 14.35 10.35 -3.31
N LEU A 218 13.59 9.80 -4.25
CA LEU A 218 12.18 10.11 -4.44
C LEU A 218 11.30 9.69 -3.23
N PRO A 219 11.45 8.50 -2.62
CA PRO A 219 10.71 8.11 -1.43
C PRO A 219 10.89 9.03 -0.23
N LEU A 220 12.10 9.54 0.02
CA LEU A 220 12.33 10.45 1.16
C LEU A 220 11.50 11.73 1.02
N LEU A 221 11.48 12.32 -0.19
CA LEU A 221 10.66 13.48 -0.50
C LEU A 221 9.16 13.15 -0.40
N LEU A 222 8.73 12.00 -0.92
CA LEU A 222 7.33 11.56 -0.87
C LEU A 222 6.86 11.27 0.55
N ILE A 223 7.72 10.77 1.45
CA ILE A 223 7.39 10.59 2.87
C ILE A 223 7.12 11.94 3.53
N GLY A 224 8.00 12.93 3.34
CA GLY A 224 7.81 14.28 3.88
C GLY A 224 6.51 14.91 3.39
N LEU A 225 6.25 14.83 2.09
CA LEU A 225 5.02 15.33 1.48
C LEU A 225 3.77 14.60 2.00
N SER A 226 3.86 13.29 2.24
CA SER A 226 2.73 12.49 2.73
C SER A 226 2.40 12.79 4.19
N ILE A 227 3.41 13.03 5.04
CA ILE A 227 3.21 13.48 6.43
C ILE A 227 2.51 14.85 6.43
N PHE A 228 2.96 15.78 5.59
CA PHE A 228 2.33 17.09 5.45
C PHE A 228 0.87 16.96 4.98
N LYS A 229 0.62 16.16 3.93
CA LYS A 229 -0.73 15.87 3.42
C LYS A 229 -1.64 15.25 4.48
N TRP A 230 -1.13 14.31 5.26
CA TRP A 230 -1.86 13.70 6.37
C TRP A 230 -2.23 14.72 7.45
N PHE A 231 -1.28 15.58 7.84
CA PHE A 231 -1.52 16.63 8.83
C PHE A 231 -2.62 17.58 8.34
N LEU A 232 -2.50 18.07 7.09
CA LEU A 232 -3.50 18.94 6.47
C LEU A 232 -4.89 18.28 6.44
N LEU A 233 -4.98 17.02 6.00
CA LEU A 233 -6.24 16.27 5.96
C LEU A 233 -6.85 16.11 7.36
N SER A 234 -6.02 15.78 8.36
CA SER A 234 -6.45 15.65 9.76
C SER A 234 -7.02 16.96 10.30
N SER A 235 -6.38 18.08 9.99
CA SER A 235 -6.85 19.42 10.39
C SER A 235 -8.17 19.78 9.73
N ILE A 236 -8.33 19.52 8.43
CA ILE A 236 -9.58 19.76 7.72
C ILE A 236 -10.72 18.92 8.31
N PHE A 237 -10.47 17.63 8.57
CA PHE A 237 -11.47 16.78 9.23
C PHE A 237 -11.81 17.24 10.64
N TYR A 238 -10.81 17.67 11.42
CA TYR A 238 -11.04 18.18 12.77
C TYR A 238 -11.94 19.41 12.77
N VAL A 239 -11.65 20.40 11.93
CA VAL A 239 -12.49 21.60 11.80
C VAL A 239 -13.87 21.25 11.25
N SER A 240 -13.95 20.39 10.24
CA SER A 240 -15.23 20.00 9.65
C SER A 240 -16.11 19.25 10.65
N CYS A 241 -15.57 18.25 11.36
CA CYS A 241 -16.35 17.47 12.32
C CYS A 241 -16.77 18.29 13.54
N SER A 242 -15.87 19.11 14.09
CA SER A 242 -16.19 19.96 15.25
C SER A 242 -17.28 20.99 14.93
N ARG A 243 -17.33 21.51 13.70
CA ARG A 243 -18.35 22.47 13.27
C ARG A 243 -19.65 21.84 12.80
N LEU A 244 -19.61 20.69 12.14
CA LEU A 244 -20.78 20.09 11.51
C LEU A 244 -21.56 19.14 12.41
N VAL A 245 -20.94 18.60 13.46
CA VAL A 245 -21.55 17.56 14.31
C VAL A 245 -21.64 17.99 15.77
N GLU A 246 -21.07 19.17 16.12
CA GLU A 246 -21.13 19.76 17.47
C GLU A 246 -20.68 18.82 18.60
N ARG A 247 -19.88 17.80 18.28
CA ARG A 247 -19.23 16.91 19.24
C ARG A 247 -17.79 17.31 19.46
N GLU A 248 -17.37 17.32 20.72
CA GLU A 248 -15.97 17.52 21.09
C GLU A 248 -15.14 16.28 20.73
N LEU A 249 -14.57 16.27 19.53
CA LEU A 249 -13.55 15.29 19.15
C LEU A 249 -12.17 15.83 19.47
N LYS A 250 -11.30 14.99 20.01
CA LYS A 250 -9.88 15.32 20.17
C LYS A 250 -9.17 15.23 18.81
N PHE A 251 -8.33 16.22 18.49
CA PHE A 251 -7.51 16.20 17.26
C PHE A 251 -6.70 14.91 17.13
N SER A 252 -6.15 14.41 18.24
CA SER A 252 -5.38 13.16 18.26
C SER A 252 -6.17 11.95 17.73
N VAL A 253 -7.48 11.87 18.01
CA VAL A 253 -8.31 10.75 17.56
C VAL A 253 -8.51 10.81 16.03
N ILE A 254 -8.81 11.99 15.49
CA ILE A 254 -8.94 12.19 14.04
C ILE A 254 -7.61 11.96 13.32
N ALA A 255 -6.52 12.46 13.88
CA ALA A 255 -5.17 12.25 13.35
C ALA A 255 -4.80 10.76 13.30
N CYS A 256 -5.13 9.98 14.35
CA CYS A 256 -4.92 8.53 14.36
C CYS A 256 -5.72 7.82 13.28
N ILE A 257 -7.01 8.14 13.17
CA ILE A 257 -7.92 7.49 12.21
C ILE A 257 -7.50 7.75 10.79
N THR A 258 -7.22 9.02 10.47
CA THR A 258 -6.74 9.39 9.14
C THR A 258 -5.42 8.70 8.82
N ALA A 259 -4.47 8.61 9.75
CA ALA A 259 -3.20 7.92 9.54
C ALA A 259 -3.41 6.45 9.16
N PHE A 260 -4.21 5.71 9.94
CA PHE A 260 -4.47 4.31 9.62
C PHE A 260 -5.36 4.13 8.38
N ALA A 261 -6.25 5.07 8.08
CA ALA A 261 -7.08 5.02 6.88
C ALA A 261 -6.26 5.08 5.58
N HIS A 262 -4.98 5.49 5.64
CA HIS A 262 -4.05 5.42 4.51
C HIS A 262 -3.55 4.00 4.23
N ALA A 263 -3.86 2.99 5.06
CA ALA A 263 -3.41 1.61 4.88
C ALA A 263 -3.58 1.04 3.45
N PRO A 264 -4.68 1.30 2.72
CA PRO A 264 -4.84 0.82 1.34
C PRO A 264 -3.71 1.29 0.41
N MET A 265 -3.07 2.42 0.67
CA MET A 265 -1.95 2.93 -0.14
C MET A 265 -0.76 1.97 -0.19
N MET A 266 -0.63 1.03 0.75
CA MET A 266 0.39 -0.02 0.68
C MET A 266 0.26 -0.90 -0.57
N LEU A 267 -0.93 -1.01 -1.18
CA LEU A 267 -1.13 -1.76 -2.43
C LEU A 267 -0.26 -1.23 -3.59
N ARG A 268 0.16 0.03 -3.51
CA ARG A 268 1.07 0.66 -4.48
C ARG A 268 2.45 -0.01 -4.52
N PHE A 269 2.83 -0.73 -3.46
CA PHE A 269 4.04 -1.55 -3.44
C PHE A 269 4.04 -2.62 -4.52
N PHE A 270 2.86 -3.13 -4.91
CA PHE A 270 2.79 -4.19 -5.92
C PHE A 270 2.95 -3.67 -7.35
N MET A 271 3.03 -2.35 -7.55
CA MET A 271 3.06 -1.79 -8.89
C MET A 271 4.22 -2.30 -9.77
N PRO A 272 5.47 -2.44 -9.27
CA PRO A 272 6.59 -2.93 -10.09
C PRO A 272 6.41 -4.34 -10.64
N PHE A 273 5.55 -5.16 -10.03
CA PHE A 273 5.40 -6.57 -10.40
C PHE A 273 4.38 -6.78 -11.53
N VAL A 274 3.54 -5.79 -11.83
CA VAL A 274 2.48 -5.89 -12.83
C VAL A 274 2.73 -4.86 -13.93
N LEU A 275 2.87 -5.31 -15.16
CA LEU A 275 2.99 -4.44 -16.34
C LEU A 275 1.91 -4.80 -17.35
N LEU A 276 1.28 -3.77 -17.94
CA LEU A 276 0.19 -3.91 -18.91
C LEU A 276 0.59 -3.27 -20.24
N ASN A 277 0.24 -3.91 -21.35
CA ASN A 277 0.43 -3.36 -22.70
C ASN A 277 -0.65 -2.38 -23.12
N GLU A 278 -1.80 -2.38 -22.43
CA GLU A 278 -2.93 -1.54 -22.78
C GLU A 278 -3.51 -0.86 -21.54
N PRO A 279 -3.57 0.47 -21.56
CA PRO A 279 -2.87 1.36 -22.50
C PRO A 279 -1.34 1.36 -22.23
N TYR A 280 -0.52 1.13 -23.26
CA TYR A 280 0.92 0.76 -23.19
C TYR A 280 1.74 1.57 -22.17
N LEU A 281 1.97 0.99 -20.99
CA LEU A 281 2.73 1.63 -19.90
C LEU A 281 2.26 3.05 -19.56
N THR A 282 1.02 3.38 -19.90
CA THR A 282 0.44 4.71 -19.69
C THR A 282 -0.23 4.81 -18.32
N ALA A 283 -0.62 6.03 -17.95
CA ALA A 283 -1.09 6.41 -16.62
C ALA A 283 -2.38 5.73 -16.12
N TYR A 284 -3.07 4.90 -16.90
CA TYR A 284 -4.42 4.41 -16.56
C TYR A 284 -4.44 3.29 -15.51
N TRP A 285 -3.50 2.36 -15.54
CA TRP A 285 -3.46 1.30 -14.52
C TRP A 285 -2.91 1.80 -13.18
N PRO A 286 -1.87 2.67 -13.13
CA PRO A 286 -1.45 3.30 -11.89
C PRO A 286 -2.55 4.24 -11.37
N LEU A 287 -3.33 4.87 -12.27
CA LEU A 287 -4.57 5.58 -11.94
C LEU A 287 -5.60 4.66 -11.31
N PHE A 288 -5.83 3.46 -11.84
CA PHE A 288 -6.77 2.51 -11.26
C PHE A 288 -6.39 2.15 -9.82
N ILE A 289 -5.12 1.81 -9.56
CA ILE A 289 -4.63 1.56 -8.20
C ILE A 289 -4.76 2.81 -7.33
N PHE A 290 -4.40 3.98 -7.85
CA PHE A 290 -4.56 5.23 -7.12
C PHE A 290 -6.03 5.47 -6.73
N LEU A 291 -6.97 5.35 -7.66
CA LEU A 291 -8.40 5.56 -7.42
C LEU A 291 -8.95 4.57 -6.41
N ILE A 292 -8.63 3.27 -6.55
CA ILE A 292 -9.05 2.26 -5.58
C ILE A 292 -8.50 2.58 -4.19
N THR A 293 -7.22 2.91 -4.08
CA THR A 293 -6.62 3.21 -2.77
C THR A 293 -7.22 4.45 -2.13
N VAL A 294 -7.49 5.51 -2.91
CA VAL A 294 -8.15 6.74 -2.43
C VAL A 294 -9.61 6.48 -2.03
N LEU A 295 -10.38 5.76 -2.85
CA LEU A 295 -11.77 5.40 -2.54
C LEU A 295 -11.84 4.56 -1.26
N TRP A 296 -10.93 3.59 -1.10
CA TRP A 296 -10.87 2.75 0.07
C TRP A 296 -10.50 3.55 1.33
N THR A 297 -9.57 4.51 1.23
CA THR A 297 -9.28 5.46 2.30
C THR A 297 -10.51 6.30 2.66
N ALA A 298 -11.25 6.81 1.66
CA ALA A 298 -12.47 7.58 1.91
C ALA A 298 -13.54 6.74 2.64
N LEU A 299 -13.74 5.49 2.23
CA LEU A 299 -14.64 4.55 2.90
C LEU A 299 -14.20 4.24 4.34
N ALA A 300 -12.90 4.06 4.58
CA ALA A 300 -12.35 3.85 5.92
C ALA A 300 -12.60 5.05 6.83
N ILE A 301 -12.41 6.28 6.34
CA ILE A 301 -12.69 7.49 7.10
C ILE A 301 -14.20 7.64 7.34
N ALA A 302 -15.04 7.39 6.33
CA ALA A 302 -16.50 7.49 6.47
C ALA A 302 -17.02 6.51 7.53
N MET A 303 -16.54 5.26 7.51
CA MET A 303 -16.89 4.25 8.51
C MET A 303 -16.39 4.63 9.91
N ALA A 304 -15.20 5.23 10.00
CA ALA A 304 -14.66 5.71 11.26
C ALA A 304 -15.48 6.86 11.84
N LEU A 305 -15.82 7.86 11.03
CA LEU A 305 -16.65 9.00 11.43
C LEU A 305 -18.05 8.54 11.85
N LYS A 306 -18.68 7.67 11.05
CA LYS A 306 -19.97 7.04 11.41
C LYS A 306 -19.91 6.42 12.81
N THR A 307 -18.83 5.69 13.10
CA THR A 307 -18.69 4.94 14.37
C THR A 307 -18.40 5.87 15.54
N LEU A 308 -17.51 6.85 15.40
CA LEU A 308 -17.14 7.76 16.47
C LEU A 308 -18.21 8.81 16.79
N LEU A 309 -18.83 9.35 15.73
CA LEU A 309 -19.80 10.42 15.86
C LEU A 309 -21.23 9.89 16.01
N GLU A 310 -21.42 8.57 15.87
CA GLU A 310 -22.72 7.89 15.93
C GLU A 310 -23.75 8.47 14.94
N ILE A 311 -23.26 8.97 13.80
CA ILE A 311 -24.06 9.56 12.72
C ILE A 311 -24.41 8.52 11.65
N PRO A 312 -25.47 8.74 10.84
CA PRO A 312 -25.77 7.86 9.71
C PRO A 312 -24.62 7.86 8.68
N MET A 313 -24.43 6.72 8.01
CA MET A 313 -23.35 6.54 7.02
C MET A 313 -23.41 7.58 5.90
N MET A 314 -24.62 8.00 5.49
CA MET A 314 -24.81 9.03 4.47
C MET A 314 -24.21 10.38 4.89
N ARG A 315 -24.49 10.81 6.13
CA ARG A 315 -23.92 12.04 6.70
C ARG A 315 -22.41 11.94 6.86
N ALA A 316 -21.90 10.78 7.31
CA ALA A 316 -20.46 10.54 7.40
C ALA A 316 -19.77 10.61 6.03
N ALA A 317 -20.36 9.99 5.00
CA ALA A 317 -19.86 10.05 3.63
C ALA A 317 -19.89 11.48 3.08
N GLY A 318 -20.93 12.25 3.41
CA GLY A 318 -21.04 13.67 3.07
C GLY A 318 -19.94 14.52 3.71
N ILE A 319 -19.63 14.30 5.00
CA ILE A 319 -18.49 14.97 5.69
C ILE A 319 -17.17 14.62 5.01
N VAL A 320 -16.97 13.35 4.63
CA VAL A 320 -15.77 12.91 3.90
C VAL A 320 -15.67 13.56 2.53
N LEU A 321 -16.79 13.65 1.80
CA LEU A 321 -16.83 14.31 0.50
C LEU A 321 -16.51 15.81 0.62
N PHE A 322 -17.09 16.49 1.61
CA PHE A 322 -16.85 17.91 1.89
C PHE A 322 -15.38 18.17 2.24
N ALA A 323 -14.87 17.51 3.29
CA ALA A 323 -13.49 17.65 3.73
C ALA A 323 -12.49 17.22 2.64
N GLY A 324 -12.80 16.14 1.92
CA GLY A 324 -12.00 15.64 0.81
C GLY A 324 -11.93 16.63 -0.36
N SER A 325 -13.03 17.32 -0.67
CA SER A 325 -13.08 18.35 -1.72
C SER A 325 -12.20 19.55 -1.37
N ILE A 326 -12.30 20.04 -0.13
CA ILE A 326 -11.43 21.12 0.38
C ILE A 326 -9.97 20.69 0.37
N TYR A 327 -9.69 19.47 0.85
CA TYR A 327 -8.35 18.91 0.86
C TYR A 327 -7.75 18.82 -0.54
N TRP A 328 -8.52 18.36 -1.52
CA TRP A 328 -8.07 18.24 -2.90
C TRP A 328 -7.75 19.60 -3.51
N LEU A 329 -8.63 20.59 -3.29
CA LEU A 329 -8.43 21.97 -3.73
C LEU A 329 -7.15 22.56 -3.14
N LEU A 330 -6.98 22.52 -1.82
CA LEU A 330 -5.78 23.05 -1.16
C LEU A 330 -4.51 22.33 -1.61
N THR A 331 -4.54 20.99 -1.66
CA THR A 331 -3.35 20.19 -1.95
C THR A 331 -2.92 20.33 -3.41
N TYR A 332 -3.83 20.09 -4.35
CA TYR A 332 -3.47 19.95 -5.77
C TYR A 332 -3.58 21.25 -6.56
N ARG A 333 -4.39 22.23 -6.14
CA ARG A 333 -4.49 23.53 -6.82
C ARG A 333 -3.67 24.64 -6.18
N CYS A 334 -3.46 24.59 -4.85
CA CYS A 334 -2.73 25.65 -4.16
C CYS A 334 -1.30 25.23 -3.80
N ILE A 335 -1.14 24.17 -3.01
CA ILE A 335 0.14 23.85 -2.35
C ILE A 335 1.14 23.18 -3.31
N LEU A 336 0.74 22.13 -4.02
CA LEU A 336 1.67 21.41 -4.89
C LEU A 336 2.19 22.25 -6.05
N PRO A 337 1.35 23.03 -6.78
CA PRO A 337 1.84 23.87 -7.87
C PRO A 337 2.82 24.95 -7.39
N THR A 338 2.58 25.53 -6.20
CA THR A 338 3.46 26.57 -5.63
C THR A 338 4.78 26.01 -5.11
N LEU A 339 4.80 24.79 -4.58
CA LEU A 339 6.02 24.16 -4.10
C LEU A 339 6.92 23.61 -5.21
N PHE A 340 6.33 23.14 -6.31
CA PHE A 340 7.07 22.37 -7.32
C PHE A 340 7.13 23.01 -8.71
N ASN A 341 6.59 24.23 -8.90
CA ASN A 341 6.71 25.02 -10.12
C ASN A 341 6.63 24.17 -11.41
N SER A 342 5.58 23.33 -11.53
CA SER A 342 5.24 22.40 -12.63
C SER A 342 5.87 20.99 -12.64
N SER A 343 6.91 20.69 -11.88
CA SER A 343 7.49 19.33 -11.80
C SER A 343 7.15 18.65 -10.48
N ILE A 344 5.87 18.29 -10.29
CA ILE A 344 5.44 17.55 -9.10
C ILE A 344 5.99 16.13 -9.18
N PRO A 345 6.79 15.68 -8.19
CA PRO A 345 7.37 14.35 -8.20
C PRO A 345 6.31 13.27 -7.93
N GLY A 346 6.39 12.17 -8.68
CA GLY A 346 5.51 11.01 -8.55
C GLY A 346 4.24 11.07 -9.40
N LEU A 347 3.26 10.22 -9.07
CA LEU A 347 1.97 10.17 -9.76
C LEU A 347 0.98 11.12 -9.09
N TYR A 348 0.50 12.11 -9.83
CA TYR A 348 -0.58 13.00 -9.41
C TYR A 348 -1.62 13.15 -10.52
N PHE A 349 -2.83 13.52 -10.13
CA PHE A 349 -3.93 13.72 -11.05
C PHE A 349 -4.28 15.19 -11.13
N ASP A 350 -4.18 15.72 -12.34
CA ASP A 350 -4.55 17.09 -12.66
C ASP A 350 -5.79 17.10 -13.55
N ILE A 351 -6.88 17.67 -13.05
CA ILE A 351 -8.15 17.80 -13.79
C ILE A 351 -8.11 19.10 -14.58
N GLN A 352 -7.71 19.03 -15.84
CA GLN A 352 -7.73 20.17 -16.75
C GLN A 352 -8.98 20.15 -17.65
N PRO A 353 -9.52 21.32 -18.03
CA PRO A 353 -9.13 22.65 -17.57
C PRO A 353 -9.66 22.97 -16.15
N THR A 354 -9.23 24.10 -15.57
CA THR A 354 -9.54 24.45 -14.16
C THR A 354 -11.04 24.58 -13.90
N GLU A 355 -11.83 24.98 -14.90
CA GLU A 355 -13.27 25.10 -14.84
C GLU A 355 -13.94 23.75 -14.57
N THR A 356 -13.43 22.67 -15.18
CA THR A 356 -13.93 21.30 -14.95
C THR A 356 -13.70 20.88 -13.50
N PHE A 357 -12.56 21.26 -12.92
CA PHE A 357 -12.27 21.01 -11.51
C PHE A 357 -13.25 21.76 -10.59
N LEU A 358 -13.51 23.05 -10.87
CA LEU A 358 -14.47 23.84 -10.10
C LEU A 358 -15.91 23.31 -10.24
N ALA A 359 -16.27 22.80 -11.43
CA ALA A 359 -17.54 22.13 -11.64
C ALA A 359 -17.67 20.88 -10.76
N PHE A 360 -16.66 20.02 -10.70
CA PHE A 360 -16.67 18.85 -9.79
C PHE A 360 -16.72 19.25 -8.31
N PHE A 361 -16.03 20.33 -7.92
CA PHE A 361 -16.12 20.87 -6.57
C PHE A 361 -17.53 21.38 -6.25
N SER A 362 -18.18 22.08 -7.18
CA SER A 362 -19.57 22.54 -6.99
C SER A 362 -20.55 21.36 -6.89
N LEU A 363 -20.35 20.32 -7.71
CA LEU A 363 -21.15 19.10 -7.67
C LEU A 363 -20.95 18.36 -6.35
N SER A 364 -19.71 18.28 -5.84
CA SER A 364 -19.44 17.63 -4.56
C SER A 364 -20.12 18.38 -3.42
N MET A 365 -20.13 19.72 -3.44
CA MET A 365 -20.89 20.53 -2.47
C MET A 365 -22.40 20.27 -2.52
N LEU A 366 -22.98 20.18 -3.72
CA LEU A 366 -24.40 19.85 -3.89
C LEU A 366 -24.71 18.44 -3.34
N LEU A 367 -23.85 17.46 -3.64
CA LEU A 367 -23.97 16.12 -3.08
C LEU A 367 -23.85 16.12 -1.56
N CYS A 368 -22.97 16.95 -0.97
CA CYS A 368 -22.87 17.08 0.49
C CYS A 368 -24.19 17.56 1.11
N VAL A 369 -24.88 18.50 0.47
CA VAL A 369 -26.22 18.95 0.91
C VAL A 369 -27.23 17.81 0.84
N LEU A 370 -27.28 17.08 -0.28
CA LEU A 370 -28.19 15.94 -0.47
C LEU A 370 -27.94 14.79 0.52
N LEU A 371 -26.68 14.59 0.91
CA LEU A 371 -26.28 13.57 1.90
C LEU A 371 -26.59 13.98 3.34
N GLY A 372 -27.15 15.17 3.58
CA GLY A 372 -27.51 15.66 4.90
C GLY A 372 -26.31 16.10 5.74
N THR A 373 -25.19 16.45 5.10
CA THR A 373 -23.95 16.87 5.79
C THR A 373 -24.17 18.05 6.75
N PHE A 374 -25.04 18.98 6.35
CA PHE A 374 -25.37 20.20 7.06
C PHE A 374 -26.72 20.12 7.82
N SER A 375 -27.33 18.93 7.92
CA SER A 375 -28.55 18.72 8.70
C SER A 375 -28.24 18.80 10.20
N GLU A 376 -29.11 19.47 10.97
CA GLU A 376 -28.99 19.55 12.44
C GLU A 376 -29.18 18.18 13.15
N ARG A 377 -29.63 17.14 12.42
CA ARG A 377 -29.82 15.77 12.93
C ARG A 377 -29.31 14.73 11.96
#